data_AF-A0A4E9EEM6-F1
#
_entry.id   AF-A0A4E9EEM6-F1
#
_cell.length_a   1.000
_cell.length_b   1.000
_cell.length_c   1.000
_cell.angle_alpha   90.00
_cell.angle_beta   90.00
_cell.angle_gamma   90.00
#
_symmetry.space_group_name_H-M   'P 1'
#
loop_
_entity.id
_entity.type
_entity.pdbx_description
1 polymer ?
#
loop_
_entity_poly.entity_id
_entity_poly.type
_entity_poly.pdbx_seq_one_letter_code
_entity_poly.pdbx_strand_id
1 'polypeptide(L)'
;MGLVSKDTGLGPRDTSDQSNFKKALINTYSICSVRIAEVGLWEPVVGDWYETLQGAHLFPYAQGQFMDDIFGKGAHEELFSLKNGLLLHRNVKHALEKGFAIIVPDVDLEPADPDFPLRDKQERDNRLKA
;
A
#
# COMPACT_ATOMS: atom_id res chain seq x y z
N MET A 1 -22.32 1.23 8.82
CA MET A 1 -22.89 2.23 7.90
C MET A 1 -21.83 3.29 7.64
N GLY A 2 -21.12 3.21 6.51
CA GLY A 2 -20.09 4.18 6.14
C GLY A 2 -20.70 5.31 5.32
N LEU A 3 -20.55 6.55 5.78
CA LEU A 3 -20.95 7.75 5.06
C LEU A 3 -20.13 7.86 3.76
N VAL A 4 -20.74 7.55 2.63
CA VAL A 4 -20.19 7.84 1.31
C VAL A 4 -20.56 9.28 0.98
N SER A 5 -19.76 10.24 1.47
CA SER A 5 -19.81 11.61 0.97
C SER A 5 -19.08 11.63 -0.37
N LYS A 6 -19.82 11.93 -1.44
CA LYS A 6 -19.30 12.01 -2.83
C LYS A 6 -18.27 13.12 -3.03
N ASP A 7 -18.13 14.03 -2.06
CA ASP A 7 -17.32 15.24 -2.14
C ASP A 7 -16.15 15.29 -1.13
N THR A 8 -15.89 14.21 -0.38
CA THR A 8 -14.75 14.13 0.54
C THR A 8 -13.62 13.31 -0.06
N GLY A 9 -12.60 13.99 -0.59
CA GLY A 9 -11.36 13.41 -1.10
C GLY A 9 -10.62 14.37 -2.02
N LEU A 10 -9.41 13.99 -2.46
CA LEU A 10 -8.53 14.82 -3.30
C LEU A 10 -9.05 15.11 -4.73
N GLY A 11 -10.29 14.76 -5.05
CA GLY A 11 -10.86 14.90 -6.40
C GLY A 11 -10.36 13.83 -7.38
N PRO A 12 -10.60 14.00 -8.69
CA PRO A 12 -10.11 13.09 -9.70
C PRO A 12 -8.59 13.10 -9.76
N ARG A 13 -8.01 11.90 -9.82
CA ARG A 13 -6.56 11.70 -9.83
C ARG A 13 -5.92 12.19 -11.13
N ASP A 14 -4.80 12.91 -11.03
CA ASP A 14 -3.98 13.23 -12.20
C ASP A 14 -3.40 11.95 -12.82
N THR A 15 -3.63 11.80 -14.12
CA THR A 15 -3.16 10.65 -14.91
C THR A 15 -1.63 10.58 -15.00
N SER A 16 -0.96 11.74 -14.94
CA SER A 16 0.50 11.84 -14.98
C SER A 16 1.12 11.34 -13.69
N ASP A 17 0.58 11.72 -12.53
CA ASP A 17 1.03 11.24 -11.22
C ASP A 17 0.89 9.72 -11.10
N GLN A 18 -0.25 9.17 -11.51
CA GLN A 18 -0.47 7.71 -11.49
C GLN A 18 0.49 6.98 -12.44
N SER A 19 0.77 7.55 -13.60
CA SER A 19 1.70 6.98 -14.57
C SER A 19 3.14 7.02 -14.07
N ASN A 20 3.56 8.13 -13.45
CA ASN A 20 4.88 8.29 -12.86
C ASN A 20 5.08 7.38 -11.66
N PHE A 21 4.08 7.27 -10.78
CA PHE A 21 4.05 6.33 -9.67
C PHE A 21 4.20 4.88 -10.13
N LYS A 22 3.42 4.45 -11.14
CA LYS A 22 3.54 3.10 -11.70
C LYS A 22 4.93 2.86 -12.31
N LYS A 23 5.49 3.83 -13.05
CA LYS A 23 6.84 3.72 -13.61
C LYS A 23 7.89 3.58 -12.52
N ALA A 24 7.79 4.38 -11.46
CA ALA A 24 8.68 4.29 -10.30
C ALA A 24 8.62 2.89 -9.69
N LEU A 25 7.42 2.35 -9.45
CA LEU A 25 7.26 0.98 -8.94
C LEU A 25 7.91 -0.06 -9.87
N ILE A 26 7.66 0.00 -11.17
CA ILE A 26 8.28 -0.94 -12.12
C ILE A 26 9.80 -0.88 -12.04
N ASN A 27 10.38 0.32 -12.01
CA ASN A 27 11.82 0.50 -11.94
C ASN A 27 12.43 -0.04 -10.65
N THR A 28 11.71 0.06 -9.52
CA THR A 28 12.20 -0.43 -8.23
C THR A 28 12.10 -1.95 -8.11
N TYR A 29 10.98 -2.53 -8.53
CA TYR A 29 10.76 -3.99 -8.44
C TYR A 29 11.60 -4.73 -9.48
N SER A 30 11.93 -4.08 -10.60
CA SER A 30 12.65 -4.68 -11.70
C SER A 30 14.11 -4.22 -11.72
N ILE A 31 14.94 -4.86 -10.88
CA ILE A 31 16.39 -4.57 -10.75
C ILE A 31 17.14 -4.76 -12.09
N CYS A 32 16.55 -5.46 -13.07
CA CYS A 32 17.08 -5.62 -14.42
C CYS A 32 16.00 -5.35 -15.47
N SER A 33 16.05 -4.16 -16.09
CA SER A 33 15.17 -3.74 -17.19
C SER A 33 15.19 -4.68 -18.38
N VAL A 34 16.31 -5.37 -18.62
CA VAL A 34 16.49 -6.36 -19.70
C VAL A 34 15.57 -7.57 -19.52
N ARG A 35 15.24 -7.97 -18.27
CA ARG A 35 14.37 -9.13 -18.00
C ARG A 35 12.88 -8.81 -18.11
N ILE A 36 12.47 -7.54 -18.06
CA ILE A 36 11.03 -7.20 -18.11
C ILE A 36 10.44 -7.60 -19.47
N ALA A 37 11.19 -7.39 -20.56
CA ALA A 37 10.74 -7.72 -21.92
C ALA A 37 10.67 -9.24 -22.18
N GLU A 38 11.42 -10.03 -21.44
CA GLU A 38 11.53 -11.49 -21.63
C GLU A 38 10.74 -12.30 -20.60
N VAL A 39 10.58 -11.79 -19.38
CA VAL A 39 10.05 -12.51 -18.20
C VAL A 39 8.77 -11.84 -17.66
N GLY A 40 8.56 -10.55 -17.92
CA GLY A 40 7.41 -9.79 -17.39
C GLY A 40 7.69 -9.11 -16.06
N LEU A 41 6.62 -8.71 -15.37
CA LEU A 41 6.62 -8.03 -14.07
C LEU A 41 6.24 -9.00 -12.96
N TRP A 42 7.01 -9.00 -11.87
CA TRP A 42 6.71 -9.82 -10.71
C TRP A 42 5.56 -9.23 -9.88
N GLU A 43 4.58 -10.06 -9.53
CA GLU A 43 3.46 -9.72 -8.64
C GLU A 43 3.64 -10.44 -7.30
N PRO A 44 3.71 -9.72 -6.16
CA PRO A 44 4.15 -10.28 -4.89
C PRO A 44 3.08 -11.07 -4.11
N VAL A 45 1.80 -10.93 -4.43
CA VAL A 45 0.69 -11.56 -3.68
C VAL A 45 0.37 -12.95 -4.23
N VAL A 46 0.31 -13.07 -5.55
CA VAL A 46 0.13 -14.34 -6.27
C VAL A 46 1.46 -15.08 -6.40
N GLY A 47 2.58 -14.34 -6.47
CA GLY A 47 3.91 -14.91 -6.66
C GLY A 47 4.12 -15.40 -8.09
N ASP A 48 3.69 -14.61 -9.08
CA ASP A 48 3.78 -14.96 -10.50
C ASP A 48 4.15 -13.76 -11.37
N TRP A 49 4.55 -14.03 -12.61
CA TRP A 49 4.97 -13.04 -13.60
C TRP A 49 3.83 -12.67 -14.54
N TYR A 50 3.69 -11.38 -14.80
CA TYR A 50 2.64 -10.84 -15.67
C TYR A 50 3.20 -9.85 -16.68
N GLU A 51 2.65 -9.85 -17.89
CA GLU A 51 2.98 -8.83 -18.90
C GLU A 51 2.59 -7.43 -18.43
N THR A 52 1.49 -7.31 -17.68
CA THR A 52 0.99 -6.03 -17.19
C THR A 52 0.50 -6.11 -15.75
N LEU A 53 0.93 -5.15 -14.94
CA LEU A 53 0.47 -4.95 -13.56
C LEU A 53 -0.04 -3.52 -13.36
N GLN A 54 -0.72 -3.27 -12.25
CA GLN A 54 -1.22 -1.95 -11.86
C GLN A 54 -0.55 -1.49 -10.56
N GLY A 55 -0.23 -0.20 -10.48
CA GLY A 55 0.21 0.41 -9.21
C GLY A 55 -0.98 0.59 -8.28
N ALA A 56 -1.04 -0.22 -7.23
CA ALA A 56 -2.03 -0.13 -6.16
C ALA A 56 -1.47 0.70 -5.01
N HIS A 57 -2.33 1.52 -4.40
CA HIS A 57 -1.94 2.27 -3.20
C HIS A 57 -2.29 1.48 -1.95
N LEU A 58 -1.39 1.44 -0.97
CA LEU A 58 -1.65 0.84 0.34
C LEU A 58 -2.58 1.73 1.16
N PHE A 59 -2.25 3.02 1.24
CA PHE A 59 -3.14 4.05 1.75
C PHE A 59 -3.94 4.67 0.59
N PRO A 60 -5.28 4.61 0.59
CA PRO A 60 -6.09 5.00 -0.56
C PRO A 60 -5.89 6.45 -0.97
N TYR A 61 -5.69 6.68 -2.28
CA TYR A 61 -5.57 8.04 -2.84
C TYR A 61 -6.73 8.96 -2.46
N ALA A 62 -7.96 8.45 -2.50
CA ALA A 62 -9.15 9.21 -2.15
C ALA A 62 -9.10 9.78 -0.72
N GLN A 63 -8.32 9.15 0.17
CA GLN A 63 -8.16 9.54 1.56
C GLN A 63 -6.84 10.29 1.81
N GLY A 64 -6.03 10.56 0.78
CA GLY A 64 -4.67 11.12 0.90
C GLY A 64 -4.59 12.40 1.74
N GLN A 65 -5.65 13.22 1.74
CA GLN A 65 -5.76 14.42 2.56
C GLN A 65 -5.64 14.16 4.08
N PHE A 66 -5.90 12.93 4.54
CA PHE A 66 -5.83 12.54 5.95
C PHE A 66 -4.50 11.90 6.33
N MET A 67 -3.53 11.73 5.40
CA MET A 67 -2.27 11.05 5.70
C MET A 67 -1.47 11.76 6.80
N ASP A 68 -1.40 13.09 6.74
CA ASP A 68 -0.66 13.86 7.74
C ASP A 68 -1.30 13.77 9.14
N ASP A 69 -2.64 13.66 9.20
CA ASP A 69 -3.36 13.51 10.47
C ASP A 69 -3.16 12.12 11.09
N ILE A 70 -3.04 11.07 10.26
CA ILE A 70 -2.92 9.68 10.70
C ILE A 70 -1.47 9.32 11.00
N PHE A 71 -0.54 9.70 10.13
CA PHE A 71 0.86 9.26 10.16
C PHE A 71 1.84 10.36 10.59
N GLY A 72 1.37 11.59 10.76
CA GLY A 72 2.18 12.75 11.12
C GLY A 72 2.60 13.59 9.91
N LYS A 73 3.05 14.82 10.21
CA LYS A 73 3.39 15.83 9.21
C LYS A 73 4.42 15.32 8.18
N GLY A 74 4.10 15.51 6.90
CA GLY A 74 4.96 15.12 5.77
C GLY A 74 4.62 13.75 5.18
N ALA A 75 3.70 13.00 5.80
CA ALA A 75 3.23 11.73 5.27
C ALA A 75 2.50 11.88 3.93
N HIS A 76 1.84 13.00 3.67
CA HIS A 76 1.22 13.28 2.38
C HIS A 76 2.23 13.25 1.22
N GLU A 77 3.50 13.59 1.46
CA GLU A 77 4.54 13.53 0.41
C GLU A 77 4.80 12.08 -0.06
N GLU A 78 4.46 11.10 0.78
CA GLU A 78 4.58 9.67 0.48
C GLU A 78 3.37 9.13 -0.30
N LEU A 79 2.35 9.94 -0.59
CA LEU A 79 1.11 9.49 -1.24
C LEU A 79 1.36 8.78 -2.57
N PHE A 80 2.27 9.32 -3.39
CA PHE A 80 2.70 8.75 -4.68
C PHE A 80 4.12 8.19 -4.62
N SER A 81 4.65 7.93 -3.43
CA SER A 81 5.96 7.31 -3.31
C SER A 81 5.86 5.79 -3.37
N LEU A 82 6.99 5.15 -3.62
CA LEU A 82 7.15 3.71 -3.61
C LEU A 82 6.72 3.06 -2.28
N LYS A 83 6.82 3.80 -1.16
CA LYS A 83 6.47 3.29 0.17
C LYS A 83 4.98 3.05 0.33
N ASN A 84 4.16 3.76 -0.44
CA ASN A 84 2.72 3.62 -0.42
C ASN A 84 2.19 2.71 -1.54
N GLY A 85 3.05 1.91 -2.19
CA GLY A 85 2.71 1.26 -3.45
C GLY A 85 3.14 -0.18 -3.64
N LEU A 86 2.29 -0.96 -4.30
CA LEU A 86 2.61 -2.31 -4.80
C LEU A 86 2.24 -2.43 -6.29
N LEU A 87 2.96 -3.28 -7.03
CA LEU A 87 2.55 -3.74 -8.35
C LEU A 87 1.67 -4.98 -8.20
N LEU A 88 0.38 -4.84 -8.52
CA LEU A 88 -0.60 -5.89 -8.32
C LEU A 88 -1.33 -6.25 -9.61
N HIS A 89 -1.73 -7.52 -9.71
CA HIS A 89 -2.65 -7.97 -10.75
C HIS A 89 -4.02 -7.28 -10.56
N ARG A 90 -4.74 -7.02 -11.65
CA ARG A 90 -5.97 -6.20 -11.64
C ARG A 90 -7.01 -6.68 -10.60
N ASN A 91 -7.14 -8.00 -10.43
CA ASN A 91 -8.11 -8.58 -9.51
C ASN A 91 -7.66 -8.41 -8.05
N VAL A 92 -6.36 -8.53 -7.77
CA VAL A 92 -5.79 -8.36 -6.42
C VAL A 92 -5.89 -6.89 -6.00
N LYS A 93 -5.51 -5.96 -6.89
CA LYS A 93 -5.71 -4.53 -6.67
C LYS A 93 -7.18 -4.21 -6.36
N HIS A 94 -8.11 -4.76 -7.14
CA HIS A 94 -9.53 -4.57 -6.90
C HIS A 94 -9.96 -5.08 -5.52
N ALA A 95 -9.49 -6.26 -5.12
CA ALA A 95 -9.77 -6.82 -3.80
C ALA A 95 -9.24 -5.94 -2.67
N LEU A 96 -8.01 -5.42 -2.80
CA LEU A 96 -7.40 -4.53 -1.81
C LEU A 96 -8.16 -3.19 -1.72
N GLU A 97 -8.44 -2.54 -2.86
CA GLU A 97 -9.14 -1.24 -2.89
C GLU A 97 -10.58 -1.30 -2.38
N LYS A 98 -11.21 -2.47 -2.44
CA LYS A 98 -12.56 -2.71 -1.92
C LYS A 98 -12.58 -3.25 -0.49
N GLY A 99 -11.41 -3.54 0.09
CA GLY A 99 -11.30 -4.12 1.42
C GLY A 99 -11.72 -5.59 1.49
N PHE A 100 -11.76 -6.31 0.37
CA PHE A 100 -11.93 -7.77 0.35
C PHE A 100 -10.65 -8.50 0.77
N ALA A 101 -9.50 -7.83 0.65
CA ALA A 101 -8.20 -8.31 1.11
C ALA A 101 -7.49 -7.21 1.90
N ILE A 102 -6.66 -7.62 2.86
CA ILE A 102 -5.80 -6.73 3.64
C ILE A 102 -4.41 -7.37 3.76
N ILE A 103 -3.38 -6.53 3.80
CA ILE A 103 -2.01 -6.95 4.06
C ILE A 103 -1.76 -6.77 5.55
N VAL A 104 -1.49 -7.88 6.22
CA VAL A 104 -1.12 -7.88 7.64
C VAL A 104 0.40 -8.02 7.70
N PRO A 105 1.12 -7.06 8.31
CA PRO A 105 2.54 -7.23 8.56
C PRO A 105 2.78 -8.49 9.40
N ASP A 106 3.75 -9.31 9.01
CA ASP A 106 4.19 -10.47 9.79
C ASP A 106 5.04 -9.98 10.98
N VAL A 107 4.37 -9.37 11.94
CA VAL A 107 4.95 -8.89 13.20
C VAL A 107 4.10 -9.38 14.36
N ASP A 108 4.77 -9.70 15.48
CA ASP A 108 4.12 -10.19 16.68
C ASP A 108 3.37 -9.04 17.39
N LEU A 109 2.16 -8.78 16.91
CA LEU A 109 1.26 -7.74 17.40
C LEU A 109 0.22 -8.29 18.37
N GLU A 110 0.12 -9.60 18.54
CA GLU A 110 -0.87 -10.17 19.43
C GLU A 110 -0.53 -9.79 20.88
N PRO A 111 -1.53 -9.34 21.65
CA PRO A 111 -1.31 -9.08 23.05
C PRO A 111 -1.00 -10.38 23.79
N ALA A 112 -0.01 -10.37 24.67
CA ALA A 112 0.31 -11.50 25.54
C ALA A 112 -0.88 -11.95 26.40
N ASP A 113 -1.80 -11.03 26.68
CA ASP A 113 -3.04 -11.25 27.42
C ASP A 113 -4.22 -10.63 26.64
N PRO A 114 -5.08 -11.44 25.99
CA PRO A 114 -6.22 -10.94 25.21
C PRO A 114 -7.24 -10.16 26.03
N ASP A 115 -7.39 -10.46 27.32
CA ASP A 115 -8.31 -9.77 28.22
C ASP A 115 -7.78 -8.39 28.64
N PHE A 116 -6.47 -8.18 28.53
CA PHE A 116 -5.79 -6.93 28.86
C PHE A 116 -4.80 -6.49 27.77
N PRO A 117 -5.28 -6.18 26.55
CA PRO A 117 -4.47 -6.05 25.35
C PRO A 117 -3.51 -4.84 25.33
N LEU A 118 -3.62 -3.97 26.33
CA LEU A 118 -2.77 -2.78 26.47
C LEU A 118 -1.62 -2.98 27.46
N ARG A 119 -1.60 -4.06 28.26
CA ARG A 119 -0.57 -4.29 29.29
C ARG A 119 0.82 -4.44 28.72
N ASP A 120 0.93 -5.09 27.57
CA ASP A 120 2.20 -5.41 26.92
C ASP A 120 2.53 -4.44 25.77
N LYS A 121 1.69 -3.41 25.54
CA LYS A 121 1.81 -2.52 24.38
C LYS A 121 3.20 -1.89 24.27
N GLN A 122 3.77 -1.43 25.39
CA GLN A 122 5.09 -0.80 25.41
C GLN A 122 6.19 -1.78 24.98
N GLU A 123 6.07 -3.06 25.36
CA GLU A 123 7.02 -4.11 24.99
C GLU A 123 6.88 -4.48 23.52
N ARG A 124 5.65 -4.58 23.00
CA ARG A 124 5.39 -4.73 21.56
C ARG A 124 5.95 -3.57 20.74
N ASP A 125 5.71 -2.34 21.18
CA ASP A 125 6.23 -1.13 20.52
C ASP A 125 7.77 -1.09 20.51
N ASN A 126 8.43 -1.65 21.53
CA ASN A 126 9.89 -1.75 21.57
C ASN A 126 10.43 -2.80 20.60
N ARG A 127 9.73 -3.93 20.42
CA ARG A 127 10.08 -4.96 19.43
C ARG A 127 10.01 -4.43 17.99
N LEU A 128 9.08 -3.53 17.70
CA LEU A 128 8.93 -2.89 16.38
C LEU A 128 10.03 -1.85 16.06
N LYS A 129 10.84 -1.45 17.05
CA LYS A 129 11.91 -0.45 16.89
C LYS A 129 13.32 -1.08 16.79
N ALA A 130 13.45 -2.37 17.07
CA ALA A 130 14.71 -3.12 17.04
C ALA A 130 14.97 -3.71 15.65
#